data_AF-A0A3N3ZPY3-F1
#
_entry.id   AF-A0A3N3ZPY3-F1
#
_cell.length_a   1.000
_cell.length_b   1.000
_cell.length_c   1.000
_cell.angle_alpha   90.00
_cell.angle_beta   90.00
_cell.angle_gamma   90.00
#
_symmetry.space_group_name_H-M   'P 1'
#
loop_
_entity.id
_entity.type
_entity.pdbx_description
1 polymer ?
#
loop_
_entity_poly.entity_id
_entity_poly.type
_entity_poly.pdbx_seq_one_letter_code
_entity_poly.pdbx_strand_id
1 'polypeptide(L)'
;MQQRRFAARTQVSIAGVGRVDLLVGESLIVECDSEKHHAPGERYRMDRIRDLASRDLGYTTLRLRYDQIWYSWALTQRSLLAELATGRHRRPPVPRL
;
A
#
# COMPACT_ATOMS: atom_id res chain seq x y z
N MET A 1 18.62 -1.08 -6.83
CA MET A 1 18.38 -0.08 -7.89
C MET A 1 17.31 0.89 -7.41
N GLN A 2 17.65 2.15 -7.16
CA GLN A 2 16.67 3.18 -6.81
C GLN A 2 16.49 4.09 -8.03
N GLN A 3 15.42 3.88 -8.81
CA GLN A 3 15.00 4.89 -9.78
C GLN A 3 14.35 6.04 -9.02
N ARG A 4 15.02 7.20 -9.03
CA ARG A 4 14.62 8.45 -8.34
C ARG A 4 13.37 9.13 -8.94
N ARG A 5 12.40 8.37 -9.45
CA ARG A 5 11.24 8.92 -10.19
C ARG A 5 9.98 9.12 -9.35
N PHE A 6 9.85 8.48 -8.20
CA PHE A 6 8.66 8.55 -7.36
C PHE A 6 9.03 8.88 -5.93
N ALA A 7 8.36 9.89 -5.34
CA ALA A 7 8.52 10.20 -3.93
C ALA A 7 7.84 9.10 -3.11
N ALA A 8 8.61 8.41 -2.27
CA ALA A 8 8.10 7.38 -1.37
C ALA A 8 8.63 7.62 0.04
N ARG A 9 7.74 7.52 1.03
CA ARG A 9 8.07 7.58 2.45
C ARG A 9 7.83 6.22 3.06
N THR A 10 8.76 5.76 3.88
CA THR A 10 8.67 4.47 4.58
C THR A 10 8.00 4.64 5.93
N GLN A 11 7.28 3.61 6.37
CA GLN A 11 6.81 3.43 7.75
C GLN A 11 6.00 4.63 8.28
N VAL A 12 5.03 5.10 7.47
CA VAL A 12 4.28 6.35 7.73
C VAL A 12 3.09 6.07 8.64
N SER A 13 2.90 6.89 9.68
CA SER A 13 1.67 6.89 10.48
C SER A 13 0.61 7.78 9.85
N ILE A 14 -0.55 7.22 9.54
CA ILE A 14 -1.71 7.94 9.00
C ILE A 14 -2.83 7.88 10.05
N ALA A 15 -3.35 9.05 10.44
CA ALA A 15 -4.46 9.13 11.38
C ALA A 15 -5.69 8.37 10.82
N GLY A 16 -6.31 7.53 11.65
CA GLY A 16 -7.46 6.71 11.25
C GLY A 16 -7.12 5.41 10.51
N VAL A 17 -5.93 5.30 9.90
CA VAL A 17 -5.47 4.06 9.22
C VAL A 17 -4.46 3.29 10.06
N GLY A 18 -3.58 3.99 10.77
CA GLY A 18 -2.43 3.41 11.44
C GLY A 18 -1.15 3.50 10.60
N ARG A 19 -0.16 2.68 10.95
CA ARG A 19 1.18 2.72 10.35
C ARG A 19 1.29 1.84 9.11
N VAL A 20 1.67 2.40 7.98
CA VAL A 20 1.77 1.73 6.68
C VAL A 20 3.22 1.58 6.22
N ASP A 21 3.52 0.55 5.42
CA ASP A 21 4.89 0.29 5.00
C ASP A 21 5.49 1.35 4.10
N LEU A 22 4.74 1.78 3.09
CA LEU A 22 5.13 2.81 2.14
C LEU A 22 3.95 3.71 1.82
N LEU A 23 4.21 5.02 1.75
CA LEU A 23 3.32 6.00 1.14
C LEU A 23 4.03 6.60 -0.08
N VAL A 24 3.52 6.29 -1.26
CA VAL A 24 4.02 6.78 -2.55
C VAL A 24 3.19 7.98 -2.99
N GLY A 25 3.86 9.09 -3.26
CA GLY A 25 3.23 10.38 -3.46
C GLY A 25 2.46 10.83 -2.21
N GLU A 26 1.18 11.14 -2.41
CA GLU A 26 0.26 11.66 -1.41
C GLU A 26 -0.79 10.63 -0.97
N SER A 27 -1.19 9.69 -1.84
CA SER A 27 -2.38 8.85 -1.63
C SER A 27 -2.26 7.37 -1.95
N LEU A 28 -1.10 6.88 -2.43
CA LEU A 28 -0.91 5.45 -2.67
C LEU A 28 -0.15 4.79 -1.52
N ILE A 29 -0.84 3.95 -0.76
CA ILE A 29 -0.27 3.08 0.25
C ILE A 29 0.19 1.77 -0.42
N VAL A 30 1.41 1.32 -0.11
CA VAL A 30 1.89 -0.01 -0.47
C VAL A 30 2.29 -0.75 0.81
N GLU A 31 1.66 -1.90 1.06
CA GLU A 31 1.89 -2.76 2.22
C GLU A 31 2.56 -4.06 1.75
N CYS A 32 3.62 -4.48 2.43
CA CYS A 32 4.34 -5.72 2.13
C CYS A 32 3.93 -6.78 3.15
N ASP A 33 3.04 -7.69 2.77
CA ASP A 33 2.63 -8.73 3.69
C ASP A 33 3.67 -9.85 3.79
N SER A 34 4.05 -10.17 5.02
CA SER A 34 4.84 -11.34 5.32
C SER A 34 3.91 -12.44 5.79
N GLU A 35 4.04 -13.64 5.21
CA GLU A 35 3.26 -14.85 5.53
C GLU A 35 3.57 -15.42 6.93
N LYS A 36 3.87 -14.59 7.93
CA LYS A 36 4.18 -15.07 9.27
C LYS A 36 2.91 -15.57 9.96
N HIS A 37 2.98 -16.85 10.29
CA HIS A 37 1.97 -17.73 10.84
C HIS A 37 1.55 -17.36 12.29
N HIS A 38 0.96 -16.18 12.50
CA HIS A 38 0.46 -15.77 13.82
C HIS A 38 -1.04 -15.45 13.73
N ALA A 39 -1.85 -16.24 14.45
CA ALA A 39 -3.30 -16.09 14.69
C ALA A 39 -4.10 -15.48 13.51
N PRO A 40 -4.47 -16.29 12.50
CA PRO A 40 -5.02 -15.81 11.23
C PRO A 40 -6.26 -14.89 11.36
N GLY A 41 -7.09 -15.07 12.38
CA GLY A 41 -8.38 -14.38 12.50
C GLY A 41 -8.28 -12.90 12.90
N GLU A 42 -7.49 -12.57 13.91
CA GLU A 42 -7.46 -11.21 14.47
C GLU A 42 -6.72 -10.24 13.55
N ARG A 43 -5.57 -10.65 13.03
CA ARG A 43 -4.79 -9.84 12.08
C ARG A 43 -5.55 -9.61 10.77
N TYR A 44 -6.22 -10.65 10.27
CA TYR A 44 -7.10 -10.53 9.10
C TYR A 44 -8.23 -9.50 9.34
N ARG A 45 -8.88 -9.56 10.51
CA ARG A 45 -9.93 -8.59 10.87
C ARG A 45 -9.38 -7.16 10.92
N MET A 46 -8.20 -6.97 11.52
CA MET A 46 -7.56 -5.66 11.61
C MET A 46 -7.13 -5.12 10.25
N ASP A 47 -6.56 -5.97 9.38
CA ASP A 47 -6.22 -5.58 8.00
C ASP A 47 -7.46 -5.09 7.25
N ARG A 48 -8.59 -5.79 7.36
CA ARG A 48 -9.85 -5.39 6.72
C ARG A 48 -10.40 -4.06 7.25
N ILE A 49 -10.27 -3.81 8.55
CA ILE A 49 -10.68 -2.52 9.16
C ILE A 49 -9.80 -1.39 8.61
N ARG A 50 -8.48 -1.62 8.52
CA ARG A 50 -7.53 -0.62 8.03
C ARG A 50 -7.70 -0.35 6.53
N ASP A 51 -7.98 -1.38 5.74
CA ASP A 51 -8.26 -1.25 4.31
C ASP A 51 -9.52 -0.41 4.07
N LEU A 52 -10.57 -0.65 4.87
CA LEU A 52 -11.79 0.14 4.81
C LEU A 52 -11.52 1.60 5.21
N ALA A 53 -10.83 1.83 6.33
CA ALA A 53 -10.48 3.18 6.77
C ALA A 53 -9.61 3.92 5.73
N SER A 54 -8.64 3.24 5.12
CA SER A 54 -7.80 3.80 4.05
C SER A 54 -8.66 4.26 2.88
N ARG A 55 -9.58 3.40 2.42
CA ARG A 55 -10.49 3.69 1.32
C ARG A 55 -11.40 4.88 1.64
N ASP A 56 -11.98 4.92 2.84
CA ASP A 56 -12.91 5.95 3.27
C ASP A 56 -12.23 7.31 3.41
N LEU A 57 -10.96 7.31 3.82
CA LEU A 57 -10.13 8.52 3.85
C LEU A 57 -9.58 8.93 2.47
N GLY A 58 -9.84 8.15 1.42
CA GLY A 58 -9.46 8.48 0.04
C GLY A 58 -8.10 7.95 -0.40
N TYR A 59 -7.48 7.07 0.36
CA TYR A 59 -6.25 6.38 -0.04
C TYR A 59 -6.55 5.18 -0.93
N THR A 60 -5.57 4.85 -1.79
CA THR A 60 -5.51 3.56 -2.48
C THR A 60 -4.48 2.68 -1.80
N THR A 61 -4.84 1.44 -1.48
CA THR A 61 -3.90 0.46 -0.88
C THR A 61 -3.59 -0.65 -1.87
N LEU A 62 -2.30 -0.91 -2.10
CA LEU A 62 -1.81 -2.11 -2.78
C LEU A 62 -1.06 -3.00 -1.80
N ARG A 63 -1.53 -4.23 -1.63
CA ARG A 63 -0.90 -5.21 -0.73
C ARG A 63 -0.13 -6.23 -1.55
N LEU A 64 1.17 -6.33 -1.30
CA LEU A 64 2.08 -7.25 -1.98
C LEU A 64 2.41 -8.40 -1.06
N ARG A 65 2.09 -9.61 -1.49
CA ARG A 65 2.49 -10.83 -0.78
C ARG A 65 3.97 -11.14 -1.01
N TYR A 66 4.53 -11.94 -0.12
CA TYR A 66 5.91 -12.42 -0.23
C TYR A 66 6.23 -13.04 -1.59
N ASP A 67 5.35 -13.89 -2.12
CA ASP A 67 5.55 -14.54 -3.42
C ASP A 67 5.55 -13.55 -4.60
N GLN A 68 4.74 -12.50 -4.51
CA GLN A 68 4.70 -11.44 -5.52
C GLN A 68 6.00 -10.63 -5.56
N ILE A 69 6.62 -10.42 -4.39
CA ILE A 69 7.89 -9.70 -4.27
C ILE A 69 9.05 -10.61 -4.69
N TRP A 70 9.07 -11.85 -4.20
CA TRP A 70 10.25 -12.71 -4.30
C TRP A 70 10.28 -13.59 -5.55
N TYR A 71 9.13 -14.13 -5.96
CA TYR A 71 9.04 -15.08 -7.07
C TYR A 71 8.47 -14.46 -8.35
N SER A 72 7.63 -13.43 -8.22
CA SER A 72 6.95 -12.81 -9.37
C SER A 72 7.36 -11.36 -9.63
N TRP A 73 8.58 -10.97 -9.23
CA TRP A 73 9.00 -9.56 -9.23
C TRP A 73 8.77 -8.83 -10.56
N ALA A 74 9.12 -9.44 -11.70
CA ALA A 74 8.96 -8.80 -13.01
C ALA A 74 7.49 -8.46 -13.33
N LEU A 75 6.54 -9.33 -12.95
CA LEU A 75 5.11 -9.10 -13.10
C LEU A 75 4.63 -8.01 -12.13
N THR A 76 5.01 -8.12 -10.86
CA THR A 76 4.67 -7.16 -9.80
C THR A 76 5.16 -5.76 -10.15
N GLN A 77 6.43 -5.64 -10.57
CA GLN A 77 7.03 -4.37 -10.98
C GLN A 77 6.28 -3.77 -12.17
N ARG A 78 5.87 -4.56 -13.17
CA ARG A 78 5.09 -4.06 -14.31
C ARG A 78 3.75 -3.48 -13.86
N SER A 79 3.03 -4.18 -12.99
CA SER A 79 1.75 -3.70 -12.45
C SER A 79 1.91 -2.42 -11.60
N LEU A 80 2.93 -2.36 -10.75
CA LEU A 80 3.24 -1.16 -9.96
C LEU A 80 3.59 0.03 -10.86
N LEU A 81 4.41 -0.17 -11.88
CA LEU A 81 4.76 0.89 -12.84
C LEU A 81 3.52 1.38 -13.60
N ALA A 82 2.61 0.48 -13.99
CA ALA A 82 1.35 0.86 -14.63
C ALA A 82 0.46 1.71 -13.70
N GLU A 83 0.31 1.33 -12.42
CA GLU A 83 -0.44 2.14 -11.45
C GLU A 83 0.20 3.51 -11.25
N LEU A 84 1.52 3.56 -11.09
CA LEU A 84 2.26 4.80 -10.91
C LEU A 84 2.16 5.71 -12.13
N ALA A 85 2.14 5.15 -13.35
CA ALA A 85 1.98 5.91 -14.59
C ALA A 85 0.65 6.67 -14.66
N THR A 86 -0.40 6.23 -13.94
CA THR A 86 -1.69 6.94 -13.91
C THR A 86 -1.62 8.29 -13.19
N GLY A 87 -0.58 8.52 -12.38
CA GLY A 87 -0.42 9.75 -11.60
C GLY A 87 -1.42 9.93 -10.45
N ARG A 88 -2.34 8.98 -10.22
CA ARG A 88 -3.35 9.09 -9.14
C ARG A 88 -2.73 9.28 -7.77
N HIS A 89 -1.63 8.57 -7.50
CA HIS A 89 -0.85 8.64 -6.26
C HIS A 89 -0.38 10.06 -5.91
N ARG A 90 -0.35 11.00 -6.86
CA ARG A 90 0.05 12.40 -6.64
C ARG A 90 -1.08 13.28 -6.14
N ARG A 91 -2.34 12.83 -6.23
CA ARG A 91 -3.48 13.60 -5.74
C ARG A 91 -3.58 13.42 -4.23
N PRO A 92 -3.92 14.47 -3.47
CA PRO A 92 -4.21 14.31 -2.06
C PRO A 92 -5.39 13.35 -1.88
N PRO A 93 -5.39 12.54 -0.82
CA PRO A 93 -6.52 11.67 -0.49
C PRO A 93 -7.74 12.54 -0.17
N VAL A 94 -8.87 12.24 -0.81
CA VAL A 94 -10.14 12.94 -0.58
C VAL A 94 -11.10 11.97 0.11
N PRO A 95 -11.53 12.27 1.35
CA PRO A 95 -12.49 11.43 2.06
C PRO A 95 -13.76 11.19 1.24
N ARG A 96 -14.22 9.94 1.21
CA ARG A 96 -15.45 9.52 0.56
C ARG A 96 -16.61 9.71 1.55
N LEU A 97 -17.15 10.92 1.61
CA LEU A 97 -18.43 11.20 2.25
C LEU A 97 -19.56 11.01 1.24
#